data_AF-A0AAD4GBQ6-F1
#
_entry.id   AF-A0AAD4GBQ6-F1
#
_cell.length_a   1.000
_cell.length_b   1.000
_cell.length_c   1.000
_cell.angle_alpha   90.00
_cell.angle_beta   90.00
_cell.angle_gamma   90.00
#
_symmetry.space_group_name_H-M   'P 1'
#
loop_
_entity.id
_entity.type
_entity.pdbx_description
1 polymer ?
#
loop_
_entity_poly.entity_id
_entity_poly.type
_entity_poly.pdbx_seq_one_letter_code
_entity_poly.pdbx_strand_id
1 'polypeptide(L)'
;MSGAVFQFACWTYLPDFATRQVLSVIHRLSERAFAIPPPPPRSPVYVRHYRYTYTAVVLCYLTYNFMDASSGLPMNFYELLGVGPRSDEGALRAAFRAFARKNHPDRIGPKGEALFIEVRDAFEALKDPVVRFAYDRFGPDVLRWRDCTTMKDYLRRGLLNSLPRHIMTGIALFLFSVVGKQSPIAAWRYLLFVGMFALELYLMVAPSSRLSGASAFVDQVPSQWMLFESLFPQRVAYQHILLLHQVFLFMSVAISRVAPVLFAGMLQVEGEMEAGAVRAMGGRIGELAKGVEKEKMASADEFRMEVLMREMEDMVVENKLKSEVGPMRSAWDKAVESRVRARSMSL
;
A
#
# COMPACT_ATOMS: atom_id res chain seq x y z
N MET A 1 -13.46 -17.53 12.35
CA MET A 1 -11.98 -17.39 12.32
C MET A 1 -11.23 -18.65 11.86
N SER A 2 -11.86 -19.84 11.85
CA SER A 2 -11.23 -21.10 11.41
C SER A 2 -10.96 -21.20 9.90
N GLY A 3 -11.79 -20.57 9.05
CA GLY A 3 -11.63 -20.65 7.59
C GLY A 3 -10.40 -19.93 7.03
N ALA A 4 -10.07 -18.74 7.56
CA ALA A 4 -8.98 -17.92 7.04
C ALA A 4 -7.58 -18.51 7.36
N VAL A 5 -7.41 -19.10 8.54
CA VAL A 5 -6.17 -19.79 8.93
C VAL A 5 -5.99 -21.05 8.10
N PHE A 6 -7.06 -21.81 7.87
CA PHE A 6 -7.03 -22.98 7.00
C PHE A 6 -6.69 -22.60 5.56
N GLN A 7 -7.32 -21.56 5.01
CA GLN A 7 -6.98 -21.05 3.67
C GLN A 7 -5.51 -20.61 3.60
N PHE A 8 -5.00 -19.87 4.58
CA PHE A 8 -3.60 -19.45 4.62
C PHE A 8 -2.62 -20.64 4.74
N ALA A 9 -2.95 -21.64 5.55
CA ALA A 9 -2.17 -22.88 5.68
C ALA A 9 -2.19 -23.68 4.38
N CYS A 10 -3.35 -23.85 3.75
CA CYS A 10 -3.49 -24.43 2.42
C CYS A 10 -2.60 -23.70 1.42
N TRP A 11 -2.65 -22.37 1.35
CA TRP A 11 -1.80 -21.58 0.46
C TRP A 11 -0.29 -21.71 0.75
N THR A 12 0.09 -22.13 1.96
CA THR A 12 1.50 -22.32 2.32
C THR A 12 2.05 -23.67 1.89
N TYR A 13 1.25 -24.74 1.95
CA TYR A 13 1.72 -26.11 1.70
C TYR A 13 1.19 -26.72 0.40
N LEU A 14 0.02 -26.30 -0.08
CA LEU A 14 -0.66 -26.87 -1.23
C LEU A 14 0.16 -26.74 -2.53
N PRO A 15 0.79 -25.59 -2.85
CA PRO A 15 1.55 -25.48 -4.10
C PRO A 15 2.74 -26.45 -4.15
N ASP A 16 3.49 -26.58 -3.05
CA ASP A 16 4.64 -27.49 -2.97
C ASP A 16 4.21 -28.95 -3.03
N PHE A 17 3.12 -29.32 -2.34
CA PHE A 17 2.56 -30.66 -2.41
C PHE A 17 2.10 -31.00 -3.84
N ALA A 18 1.30 -30.13 -4.45
CA ALA A 18 0.79 -30.32 -5.81
C ALA A 18 1.95 -30.40 -6.83
N THR A 19 2.97 -29.55 -6.69
CA THR A 19 4.15 -29.57 -7.56
C THR A 19 4.87 -30.92 -7.51
N ARG A 20 5.08 -31.48 -6.32
CA ARG A 20 5.74 -32.79 -6.17
C ARG A 20 4.94 -33.91 -6.83
N GLN A 21 3.61 -33.89 -6.68
CA GLN A 21 2.75 -34.88 -7.32
C GLN A 21 2.78 -34.76 -8.84
N VAL A 22 2.59 -33.55 -9.37
CA VAL A 22 2.64 -33.30 -10.82
C VAL A 22 4.00 -33.66 -11.40
N LEU A 23 5.10 -33.28 -10.74
CA LEU A 23 6.45 -33.62 -11.17
C LEU A 23 6.68 -35.14 -11.21
N SER A 24 6.17 -35.88 -10.22
CA SER A 24 6.25 -37.35 -10.19
C SER A 24 5.49 -38.00 -11.36
N VAL A 25 4.37 -37.41 -11.77
CA VAL A 25 3.59 -37.86 -12.92
C VAL A 25 4.33 -37.55 -14.22
N ILE A 26 4.85 -36.32 -14.36
CA ILE A 26 5.62 -35.90 -15.54
C ILE A 26 6.83 -36.81 -15.76
N HIS A 27 7.61 -37.10 -14.71
CA HIS A 27 8.80 -37.96 -14.84
C HIS A 27 8.44 -39.42 -15.16
N ARG A 28 7.39 -39.98 -14.56
CA ARG A 28 6.89 -41.32 -14.92
C ARG A 28 6.40 -41.38 -16.36
N LEU A 29 5.74 -40.33 -16.84
CA LEU A 29 5.28 -40.24 -18.23
C LEU A 29 6.44 -40.06 -19.20
N SER A 30 7.44 -39.25 -18.87
CA SER A 30 8.62 -39.05 -19.73
C SER A 30 9.48 -40.31 -19.84
N GLU A 31 9.59 -41.08 -18.77
CA GLU A 31 10.26 -42.37 -18.78
C GLU A 31 9.52 -43.37 -19.68
N ARG A 32 8.18 -43.46 -19.56
CA ARG A 32 7.37 -44.35 -20.40
C ARG A 32 7.32 -43.94 -21.87
N ALA A 33 7.25 -42.65 -22.16
CA ALA A 33 7.03 -42.14 -23.52
C ALA A 33 8.33 -41.89 -24.29
N PHE A 34 9.40 -41.46 -23.61
CA PHE A 34 10.64 -41.02 -24.24
C PHE A 34 11.89 -41.74 -23.71
N ALA A 35 11.75 -42.71 -22.79
CA ALA A 35 12.86 -43.43 -22.15
C ALA A 35 13.91 -42.52 -21.49
N ILE A 36 13.51 -41.31 -21.08
CA ILE A 36 14.38 -40.36 -20.37
C ILE A 36 14.28 -40.65 -18.86
N PRO A 37 15.36 -41.11 -18.20
CA PRO A 37 15.32 -41.41 -16.77
C PRO A 37 15.14 -40.13 -15.94
N PRO A 38 14.46 -40.20 -14.78
CA PRO A 38 14.27 -39.04 -13.91
C PRO A 38 15.62 -38.51 -13.39
N PRO A 39 15.83 -37.19 -13.41
CA PRO A 39 17.06 -36.61 -12.89
C PRO A 39 17.17 -36.84 -11.37
N PRO A 40 18.37 -37.08 -10.83
CA PRO A 40 18.54 -37.37 -9.41
C PRO A 40 18.11 -36.18 -8.53
N PRO A 41 17.59 -36.44 -7.31
CA PRO A 41 17.19 -35.39 -6.38
C PRO A 41 18.35 -34.43 -6.13
N ARG A 42 18.08 -33.12 -6.18
CA ARG A 42 19.06 -32.02 -5.99
C ARG A 42 20.05 -31.78 -7.15
N SER A 43 19.92 -32.47 -8.28
CA SER A 43 20.63 -32.06 -9.49
C SER A 43 20.15 -30.67 -9.98
N PRO A 44 21.00 -29.89 -10.68
CA PRO A 44 20.60 -28.59 -11.21
C PRO A 44 19.43 -28.69 -12.20
N VAL A 45 19.35 -29.81 -12.92
CA VAL A 45 18.24 -30.12 -13.84
C VAL A 45 16.93 -30.36 -13.08
N TYR A 46 16.97 -31.15 -11.99
CA TYR A 46 15.79 -31.38 -11.15
C TYR A 46 15.24 -30.07 -10.57
N VAL A 47 16.13 -29.17 -10.09
CA VAL A 47 15.73 -27.85 -9.57
C VAL A 47 15.04 -27.03 -10.65
N ARG A 48 15.54 -27.06 -11.89
CA ARG A 48 14.90 -26.36 -13.02
C ARG A 48 13.51 -26.92 -13.34
N HIS A 49 13.36 -28.25 -13.38
CA HIS A 49 12.06 -28.90 -13.57
C HIS A 49 11.07 -28.54 -12.46
N TYR A 50 11.53 -28.54 -11.20
CA TYR A 50 10.71 -28.14 -10.05
C TYR A 50 10.23 -26.70 -10.19
N ARG A 51 11.11 -25.75 -10.52
CA ARG A 51 10.77 -24.32 -10.67
C ARG A 51 9.69 -24.10 -11.72
N TYR A 52 9.83 -24.67 -12.91
CA TYR A 52 8.82 -24.51 -13.96
C TYR A 52 7.49 -25.19 -13.60
N THR A 53 7.54 -26.39 -13.02
CA THR A 53 6.33 -27.10 -12.59
C THR A 53 5.61 -26.33 -11.49
N TYR A 54 6.34 -25.79 -10.52
CA TYR A 54 5.80 -24.96 -9.45
C TYR A 54 5.11 -23.72 -10.00
N THR A 55 5.78 -23.00 -10.90
CA THR A 55 5.20 -21.85 -11.58
C THR A 55 3.93 -22.23 -12.34
N ALA A 56 3.93 -23.33 -13.09
CA ALA A 56 2.75 -23.79 -13.83
C ALA A 56 1.58 -24.14 -12.90
N VAL A 57 1.83 -24.87 -11.81
CA VAL A 57 0.82 -25.22 -10.80
C VAL A 57 0.21 -23.97 -10.17
N VAL A 58 1.05 -23.02 -9.75
CA VAL A 58 0.57 -21.77 -9.14
C VAL A 58 -0.22 -20.94 -10.16
N LEU A 59 0.25 -20.82 -11.40
CA LEU A 59 -0.48 -20.11 -12.46
C LEU A 59 -1.82 -20.76 -12.76
N CYS A 60 -1.89 -22.08 -12.93
CA CYS A 60 -3.15 -22.80 -13.13
C CYS A 60 -4.12 -22.57 -11.96
N TYR A 61 -3.62 -22.59 -10.73
CA TYR A 61 -4.45 -22.34 -9.55
C TYR A 61 -4.93 -20.88 -9.50
N LEU A 62 -4.08 -19.91 -9.84
CA LEU A 62 -4.49 -18.49 -9.92
C LEU A 62 -5.51 -18.28 -11.03
N THR A 63 -5.37 -18.94 -12.17
CA THR A 63 -6.36 -18.92 -13.25
C THR A 63 -7.68 -19.52 -12.79
N TYR A 64 -7.66 -20.65 -12.07
CA TYR A 64 -8.86 -21.23 -11.48
C TYR A 64 -9.55 -20.25 -10.52
N ASN A 65 -8.80 -19.66 -9.58
CA ASN A 65 -9.33 -18.68 -8.63
C ASN A 65 -9.89 -17.45 -9.34
N PHE A 66 -9.23 -16.97 -10.41
CA PHE A 66 -9.72 -15.87 -11.22
C PHE A 66 -11.05 -16.21 -11.91
N MET A 67 -11.16 -17.41 -12.49
CA MET A 67 -12.39 -17.87 -13.12
C MET A 67 -13.52 -17.98 -12.10
N ASP A 68 -13.26 -18.64 -10.96
CA ASP A 68 -14.21 -18.78 -9.85
C ASP A 68 -14.68 -17.42 -9.31
N ALA A 69 -13.73 -16.52 -9.05
CA ALA A 69 -13.99 -15.13 -8.65
C ALA A 69 -14.84 -14.38 -9.69
N SER A 70 -14.58 -14.59 -10.98
CA SER A 70 -15.34 -13.95 -12.05
C SER A 70 -16.78 -14.48 -12.14
N SER A 71 -17.01 -15.77 -11.88
CA SER A 71 -18.35 -16.37 -11.90
C SER A 71 -19.12 -16.21 -10.58
N GLY A 72 -18.42 -16.08 -9.46
CA GLY A 72 -18.98 -16.04 -8.10
C GLY A 72 -19.39 -14.65 -7.61
N LEU A 73 -19.50 -13.67 -8.52
CA LEU A 73 -19.95 -12.33 -8.16
C LEU A 73 -21.45 -12.33 -7.81
N PRO A 74 -21.89 -11.48 -6.87
CA PRO A 74 -23.31 -11.37 -6.54
C PRO A 74 -24.09 -10.86 -7.75
N MET A 75 -25.28 -11.43 -7.93
CA MET A 75 -26.21 -11.08 -8.99
C MET A 75 -26.58 -9.59 -8.93
N ASN A 76 -26.61 -8.93 -10.08
CA ASN A 76 -26.98 -7.52 -10.14
C ASN A 76 -28.50 -7.33 -10.36
N PHE A 77 -28.99 -6.09 -10.18
CA PHE A 77 -30.41 -5.75 -10.27
C PHE A 77 -30.96 -5.90 -11.69
N TYR A 78 -30.12 -5.73 -12.71
CA TYR A 78 -30.50 -5.94 -14.11
C TYR A 78 -30.70 -7.44 -14.39
N GLU A 79 -29.76 -8.28 -13.96
CA GLU A 79 -29.86 -9.74 -14.00
C GLU A 79 -31.08 -10.23 -13.21
N LEU A 80 -31.36 -9.64 -12.05
CA LEU A 80 -32.53 -9.95 -11.23
C LEU A 80 -33.86 -9.65 -11.93
N LEU A 81 -33.92 -8.57 -12.70
CA LEU A 81 -35.08 -8.24 -13.53
C LEU A 81 -35.07 -8.96 -14.89
N GLY A 82 -33.98 -9.66 -15.24
CA GLY A 82 -33.81 -10.30 -16.54
C GLY A 82 -33.66 -9.31 -17.71
N VAL A 83 -33.10 -8.13 -17.44
CA VAL A 83 -32.85 -7.08 -18.44
C VAL A 83 -31.36 -6.80 -18.56
N GLY A 84 -30.94 -6.21 -19.69
CA GLY A 84 -29.56 -5.76 -19.83
C GLY A 84 -29.29 -4.42 -19.10
N PRO A 85 -28.05 -4.10 -18.71
CA PRO A 85 -27.68 -2.82 -18.07
C PRO A 85 -28.04 -1.57 -18.88
N ARG A 86 -28.22 -1.73 -20.21
CA ARG A 86 -28.63 -0.67 -21.16
C ARG A 86 -30.14 -0.58 -21.36
N SER A 87 -30.95 -1.25 -20.54
CA SER A 87 -32.41 -1.19 -20.63
C SER A 87 -32.92 0.22 -20.34
N ASP A 88 -33.87 0.65 -21.16
CA ASP A 88 -34.65 1.86 -20.96
C ASP A 88 -35.69 1.67 -19.85
N GLU A 89 -36.31 2.77 -19.44
CA GLU A 89 -37.35 2.73 -18.40
C GLU A 89 -38.57 1.91 -18.85
N GLY A 90 -38.89 1.92 -20.15
CA GLY A 90 -39.95 1.11 -20.74
C GLY A 90 -39.72 -0.38 -20.55
N ALA A 91 -38.53 -0.88 -20.88
CA ALA A 91 -38.15 -2.28 -20.68
C ALA A 91 -38.13 -2.66 -19.19
N LEU A 92 -37.60 -1.80 -18.31
CA LEU A 92 -37.60 -2.03 -16.86
C LEU A 92 -39.02 -2.23 -16.32
N ARG A 93 -39.95 -1.32 -16.67
CA ARG A 93 -41.37 -1.41 -16.27
C ARG A 93 -42.06 -2.63 -16.86
N ALA A 94 -41.73 -3.02 -18.10
CA ALA A 94 -42.29 -4.21 -18.73
C ALA A 94 -41.81 -5.50 -18.03
N ALA A 95 -40.52 -5.60 -17.75
CA ALA A 95 -39.90 -6.73 -17.06
C ALA A 95 -40.46 -6.90 -15.64
N PHE A 96 -40.52 -5.82 -14.85
CA PHE A 96 -41.10 -5.86 -13.51
C PHE A 96 -42.57 -6.31 -13.52
N ARG A 97 -43.40 -5.78 -14.44
CA ARG A 97 -44.80 -6.22 -14.58
C ARG A 97 -44.92 -7.70 -14.96
N ALA A 98 -44.04 -8.19 -15.84
CA ALA A 98 -44.02 -9.60 -16.22
C ALA A 98 -43.60 -10.50 -15.06
N PHE A 99 -42.61 -10.08 -14.27
CA PHE A 99 -42.18 -10.75 -13.05
C PHE A 99 -43.30 -10.79 -12.01
N ALA A 100 -43.93 -9.64 -11.72
CA ALA A 100 -44.96 -9.52 -10.70
C ALA A 100 -46.19 -10.38 -11.00
N ARG A 101 -46.61 -10.49 -12.27
CA ARG A 101 -47.73 -11.38 -12.68
C ARG A 101 -47.45 -12.85 -12.42
N LYS A 102 -46.19 -13.28 -12.55
CA LYS A 102 -45.78 -14.68 -12.34
C LYS A 102 -45.53 -14.97 -10.87
N ASN A 103 -44.92 -14.02 -10.16
CA ASN A 103 -44.38 -14.20 -8.81
C ASN A 103 -45.14 -13.46 -7.70
N HIS A 104 -46.40 -13.08 -7.94
CA HIS A 104 -47.22 -12.42 -6.92
C HIS A 104 -47.32 -13.30 -5.66
N PRO A 105 -47.14 -12.74 -4.45
CA PRO A 105 -47.19 -13.51 -3.20
C PRO A 105 -48.54 -14.22 -2.99
N ASP A 106 -49.65 -13.67 -3.48
CA ASP A 106 -50.96 -14.35 -3.45
C ASP A 106 -50.98 -15.68 -4.22
N ARG A 107 -50.07 -15.86 -5.20
CA ARG A 107 -50.01 -17.05 -6.04
C ARG A 107 -48.94 -18.05 -5.59
N ILE A 108 -47.79 -17.57 -5.10
CA ILE A 108 -46.63 -18.41 -4.72
C ILE A 108 -46.55 -18.64 -3.20
N GLY A 109 -47.33 -17.88 -2.42
CA GLY A 109 -47.29 -17.90 -0.96
C GLY A 109 -46.03 -17.26 -0.39
N PRO A 110 -45.78 -17.43 0.93
CA PRO A 110 -44.72 -16.72 1.66
C PRO A 110 -43.29 -17.05 1.18
N LYS A 111 -43.11 -18.17 0.47
CA LYS A 111 -41.80 -18.54 -0.12
C LYS A 111 -41.35 -17.57 -1.22
N GLY A 112 -42.28 -16.89 -1.89
CA GLY A 112 -41.98 -15.91 -2.93
C GLY A 112 -41.80 -14.48 -2.42
N GLU A 113 -42.15 -14.20 -1.17
CA GLU A 113 -42.18 -12.84 -0.61
C GLU A 113 -40.79 -12.19 -0.60
N ALA A 114 -39.77 -12.94 -0.16
CA ALA A 114 -38.40 -12.44 -0.11
C ALA A 114 -37.87 -12.03 -1.51
N LEU A 115 -38.07 -12.90 -2.51
CA LEU A 115 -37.67 -12.62 -3.89
C LEU A 115 -38.46 -11.45 -4.48
N PHE A 116 -39.74 -11.33 -4.14
CA PHE A 116 -40.58 -10.23 -4.60
C PHE A 116 -40.11 -8.89 -4.04
N ILE A 117 -39.76 -8.86 -2.74
CA ILE A 117 -39.18 -7.67 -2.08
C ILE A 117 -37.87 -7.29 -2.76
N GLU A 118 -36.98 -8.24 -3.00
CA GLU A 118 -35.69 -7.99 -3.64
C GLU A 118 -35.83 -7.41 -5.06
N VAL A 119 -36.72 -8.00 -5.87
CA VAL A 119 -36.97 -7.54 -7.25
C VAL A 119 -37.67 -6.17 -7.28
N ARG A 120 -38.56 -5.91 -6.33
CA ARG A 120 -39.20 -4.59 -6.16
C ARG A 120 -38.15 -3.54 -5.82
N ASP A 121 -37.29 -3.81 -4.85
CA ASP A 121 -36.25 -2.87 -4.42
C ASP A 121 -35.25 -2.62 -5.56
N ALA A 122 -34.91 -3.64 -6.33
CA ALA A 122 -34.13 -3.52 -7.56
C ALA A 122 -34.80 -2.64 -8.61
N PHE A 123 -36.10 -2.81 -8.85
CA PHE A 123 -36.85 -1.99 -9.80
C PHE A 123 -36.91 -0.51 -9.36
N GLU A 124 -37.23 -0.23 -8.10
CA GLU A 124 -37.26 1.15 -7.59
C GLU A 124 -35.88 1.82 -7.65
N ALA A 125 -34.80 1.08 -7.38
CA ALA A 125 -33.44 1.58 -7.51
C ALA A 125 -33.08 1.97 -8.95
N LEU A 126 -33.47 1.14 -9.93
CA LEU A 126 -33.14 1.33 -11.34
C LEU A 126 -34.06 2.32 -12.06
N LYS A 127 -35.24 2.57 -11.51
CA LYS A 127 -36.22 3.52 -12.05
C LYS A 127 -35.78 4.97 -11.88
N ASP A 128 -35.24 5.32 -10.72
CA ASP A 128 -34.70 6.67 -10.47
C ASP A 128 -33.29 6.80 -11.09
N PRO A 129 -33.03 7.76 -11.99
CA PRO A 129 -31.72 7.92 -12.61
C PRO A 129 -30.59 8.24 -11.62
N VAL A 130 -30.88 8.94 -10.52
CA VAL A 130 -29.89 9.28 -9.48
C VAL A 130 -29.52 8.05 -8.66
N VAL A 131 -30.53 7.27 -8.24
CA VAL A 131 -30.31 6.03 -7.48
C VAL A 131 -29.67 4.97 -8.38
N ARG A 132 -30.08 4.87 -9.65
CA ARG A 132 -29.46 3.99 -10.65
C ARG A 132 -27.98 4.31 -10.85
N PHE A 133 -27.62 5.60 -10.93
CA PHE A 133 -26.21 5.99 -11.01
C PHE A 133 -25.41 5.53 -9.79
N ALA A 134 -25.98 5.70 -8.60
CA ALA A 134 -25.32 5.34 -7.35
C ALA A 134 -25.19 3.83 -7.23
N TYR A 135 -26.26 3.08 -7.53
CA TYR A 135 -26.28 1.63 -7.61
C TYR A 135 -25.21 1.10 -8.57
N ASP A 136 -25.10 1.70 -9.75
CA ASP A 136 -24.13 1.26 -10.75
C ASP A 136 -22.68 1.30 -10.24
N ARG A 137 -22.36 2.22 -9.30
CA ARG A 137 -21.01 2.42 -8.76
C ARG A 137 -20.75 1.72 -7.45
N PHE A 138 -21.72 1.71 -6.56
CA PHE A 138 -21.55 1.29 -5.16
C PHE A 138 -22.36 0.04 -4.81
N GLY A 139 -23.21 -0.45 -5.72
CA GLY A 139 -23.99 -1.67 -5.57
C GLY A 139 -25.23 -1.50 -4.67
N PRO A 140 -25.81 -2.61 -4.18
CA PRO A 140 -27.06 -2.61 -3.42
C PRO A 140 -27.02 -1.82 -2.11
N ASP A 141 -25.84 -1.60 -1.53
CA ASP A 141 -25.69 -0.88 -0.25
C ASP A 141 -26.21 0.57 -0.29
N VAL A 142 -26.31 1.13 -1.49
CA VAL A 142 -26.89 2.46 -1.76
C VAL A 142 -28.30 2.60 -1.22
N LEU A 143 -29.09 1.52 -1.22
CA LEU A 143 -30.47 1.53 -0.70
C LEU A 143 -30.54 1.81 0.80
N ARG A 144 -29.43 1.65 1.53
CA ARG A 144 -29.33 1.95 2.96
C ARG A 144 -29.01 3.43 3.22
N TRP A 145 -28.59 4.20 2.21
CA TRP A 145 -28.16 5.58 2.35
C TRP A 145 -29.33 6.56 2.21
N ARG A 146 -30.22 6.57 3.21
CA ARG A 146 -31.45 7.38 3.20
C ARG A 146 -31.22 8.89 3.19
N ASP A 147 -30.05 9.34 3.62
CA ASP A 147 -29.70 10.77 3.71
C ASP A 147 -29.20 11.36 2.37
N CYS A 148 -29.06 10.53 1.33
CA CYS A 148 -28.53 10.95 0.03
C CYS A 148 -29.67 11.18 -0.97
N THR A 149 -29.79 12.40 -1.50
CA THR A 149 -30.79 12.74 -2.52
C THR A 149 -30.16 13.14 -3.85
N THR A 150 -28.99 13.77 -3.82
CA THR A 150 -28.30 14.21 -5.04
C THR A 150 -27.17 13.28 -5.44
N MET A 151 -26.80 13.32 -6.72
CA MET A 151 -25.64 12.60 -7.26
C MET A 151 -24.36 12.81 -6.48
N LYS A 152 -24.13 14.06 -6.05
CA LYS A 152 -22.92 14.47 -5.33
C LYS A 152 -22.88 13.85 -3.94
N ASP A 153 -24.04 13.75 -3.28
CA ASP A 153 -24.14 13.13 -1.94
C ASP A 153 -23.80 11.64 -2.02
N TYR A 154 -24.34 10.94 -3.02
CA TYR A 154 -24.01 9.54 -3.27
C TYR A 154 -22.53 9.33 -3.59
N LEU A 155 -21.93 10.17 -4.44
CA LEU A 155 -20.49 10.09 -4.74
C LEU A 155 -19.64 10.32 -3.50
N ARG A 156 -19.94 11.37 -2.73
CA ARG A 156 -19.20 11.70 -1.50
C ARG A 156 -19.30 10.58 -0.49
N ARG A 157 -20.52 10.07 -0.25
CA ARG A 157 -20.77 8.98 0.70
C ARG A 157 -20.08 7.70 0.25
N GLY A 158 -20.15 7.37 -1.04
CA GLY A 158 -19.52 6.19 -1.60
C GLY A 158 -17.99 6.22 -1.54
N LEU A 159 -17.37 7.35 -1.86
CA LEU A 159 -15.92 7.53 -1.69
C LEU A 159 -15.51 7.38 -0.23
N LEU A 160 -16.24 7.99 0.71
CA LEU A 160 -15.93 7.86 2.13
C LEU A 160 -16.09 6.41 2.63
N ASN A 161 -17.08 5.68 2.10
CA ASN A 161 -17.33 4.30 2.47
C ASN A 161 -16.25 3.32 1.95
N SER A 162 -15.52 3.67 0.88
CA SER A 162 -14.43 2.84 0.36
C SER A 162 -13.09 3.04 1.10
N LEU A 163 -12.87 4.20 1.73
CA LEU A 163 -11.62 4.53 2.43
C LEU A 163 -11.21 3.50 3.50
N PRO A 164 -12.10 3.02 4.40
CA PRO A 164 -11.71 2.09 5.45
C PRO A 164 -11.03 0.82 4.91
N ARG A 165 -11.50 0.32 3.75
CA ARG A 165 -10.92 -0.86 3.11
C ARG A 165 -9.50 -0.61 2.61
N HIS A 166 -9.24 0.57 2.05
CA HIS A 166 -7.93 0.98 1.57
C HIS A 166 -6.96 1.21 2.72
N ILE A 167 -7.41 1.88 3.78
CA ILE A 167 -6.63 2.08 5.00
C ILE A 167 -6.25 0.72 5.60
N MET A 168 -7.21 -0.20 5.73
CA MET A 168 -6.95 -1.54 6.25
C MET A 168 -5.96 -2.32 5.38
N THR A 169 -6.11 -2.24 4.06
CA THR A 169 -5.19 -2.89 3.10
C THR A 169 -3.78 -2.28 3.17
N GLY A 170 -3.67 -0.96 3.26
CA GLY A 170 -2.41 -0.25 3.42
C GLY A 170 -1.70 -0.61 4.73
N ILE A 171 -2.45 -0.68 5.84
CA ILE A 171 -1.93 -1.15 7.15
C ILE A 171 -1.45 -2.59 7.03
N ALA A 172 -2.23 -3.48 6.40
CA ALA A 172 -1.84 -4.88 6.22
C ALA A 172 -0.56 -5.02 5.38
N LEU A 173 -0.43 -4.25 4.29
CA LEU A 173 0.79 -4.20 3.48
C LEU A 173 1.99 -3.67 4.26
N PHE A 174 1.80 -2.60 5.02
CA PHE A 174 2.83 -2.05 5.89
C PHE A 174 3.32 -3.06 6.92
N LEU A 175 2.40 -3.72 7.65
CA LEU A 175 2.74 -4.76 8.61
C LEU A 175 3.47 -5.93 7.94
N PHE A 176 3.04 -6.35 6.75
CA PHE A 176 3.73 -7.39 6.00
C PHE A 176 5.16 -6.97 5.63
N SER A 177 5.37 -5.69 5.28
CA SER A 177 6.70 -5.15 4.96
C SER A 177 7.60 -5.00 6.19
N VAL A 178 7.04 -4.75 7.38
CA VAL A 178 7.81 -4.65 8.64
C VAL A 178 8.20 -6.03 9.17
N VAL A 179 7.29 -7.01 9.09
CA VAL A 179 7.52 -8.37 9.58
C VAL A 179 8.31 -9.23 8.60
N GLY A 180 8.20 -8.94 7.29
CA GLY A 180 8.91 -9.66 6.24
C GLY A 180 10.34 -9.16 6.02
N LYS A 181 11.23 -10.04 5.54
CA LYS A 181 12.55 -9.62 5.04
C LYS A 181 12.34 -8.61 3.90
N GLN A 182 13.05 -7.48 3.95
CA GLN A 182 13.02 -6.50 2.85
C GLN A 182 13.46 -7.21 1.57
N SER A 183 12.54 -7.21 0.60
CA SER A 183 12.76 -7.80 -0.70
C SER A 183 12.23 -6.82 -1.74
N PRO A 184 12.88 -6.67 -2.90
CA PRO A 184 12.42 -5.78 -3.97
C PRO A 184 11.01 -6.14 -4.46
N ILE A 185 10.55 -7.36 -4.17
CA ILE A 185 9.20 -7.88 -4.41
C ILE A 185 8.12 -7.11 -3.60
N ALA A 186 8.47 -6.53 -2.45
CA ALA A 186 7.53 -5.76 -1.65
C ALA A 186 7.05 -4.49 -2.39
N ALA A 187 7.95 -3.80 -3.11
CA ALA A 187 7.62 -2.59 -3.87
C ALA A 187 6.52 -2.82 -4.91
N TRP A 188 6.55 -3.98 -5.59
CA TRP A 188 5.53 -4.34 -6.58
C TRP A 188 4.12 -4.46 -6.00
N ARG A 189 3.98 -4.84 -4.72
CA ARG A 189 2.66 -4.91 -4.08
C ARG A 189 2.08 -3.54 -3.80
N TYR A 190 2.94 -2.58 -3.44
CA TYR A 190 2.52 -1.18 -3.31
C TYR A 190 2.13 -0.60 -4.66
N LEU A 191 2.87 -0.90 -5.74
CA LEU A 191 2.48 -0.51 -7.09
C LEU A 191 1.13 -1.12 -7.50
N LEU A 192 0.91 -2.41 -7.24
CA LEU A 192 -0.38 -3.05 -7.48
C LEU A 192 -1.52 -2.41 -6.67
N PHE A 193 -1.24 -2.03 -5.42
CA PHE A 193 -2.23 -1.38 -4.56
C PHE A 193 -2.59 0.02 -5.07
N VAL A 194 -1.59 0.82 -5.47
CA VAL A 194 -1.82 2.15 -6.06
C VAL A 194 -2.56 2.02 -7.40
N GLY A 195 -2.18 1.06 -8.24
CA GLY A 195 -2.87 0.80 -9.50
C GLY A 195 -4.32 0.35 -9.32
N MET A 196 -4.58 -0.54 -8.36
CA MET A 196 -5.92 -0.97 -7.97
C MET A 196 -6.75 0.21 -7.48
N PHE A 197 -6.21 1.02 -6.56
CA PHE A 197 -6.88 2.20 -6.02
C PHE A 197 -7.21 3.23 -7.12
N ALA A 198 -6.26 3.49 -8.02
CA ALA A 198 -6.47 4.42 -9.14
C ALA A 198 -7.58 3.93 -10.09
N LEU A 199 -7.61 2.63 -10.40
CA LEU A 199 -8.65 2.03 -11.23
C LEU A 199 -10.02 2.04 -10.54
N GLU A 200 -10.08 1.80 -9.23
CA GLU A 200 -11.32 1.91 -8.46
C GLU A 200 -11.86 3.36 -8.46
N LEU A 201 -11.00 4.34 -8.14
CA LEU A 201 -11.38 5.75 -8.19
C LEU A 201 -11.86 6.15 -9.58
N TYR A 202 -11.18 5.67 -10.62
CA TYR A 202 -11.60 5.87 -11.99
C TYR A 202 -12.99 5.27 -12.22
N LEU A 203 -13.26 4.03 -11.83
CA LEU A 203 -14.58 3.40 -11.99
C LEU A 203 -15.69 4.10 -11.18
N MET A 204 -15.37 4.70 -10.04
CA MET A 204 -16.33 5.46 -9.23
C MET A 204 -16.66 6.82 -9.85
N VAL A 205 -15.66 7.53 -10.38
CA VAL A 205 -15.82 8.91 -10.88
C VAL A 205 -16.16 8.95 -12.37
N ALA A 206 -15.77 7.93 -13.14
CA ALA A 206 -15.91 7.91 -14.58
C ALA A 206 -17.35 8.23 -15.00
N PRO A 207 -17.55 9.06 -16.04
CA PRO A 207 -18.87 9.31 -16.59
C PRO A 207 -19.46 7.96 -17.00
N SER A 208 -20.62 7.63 -16.45
CA SER A 208 -21.39 6.54 -17.01
C SER A 208 -21.85 7.03 -18.38
N SER A 209 -21.31 6.45 -19.45
CA SER A 209 -21.75 6.58 -20.86
C SER A 209 -23.26 6.34 -21.08
N ARG A 210 -23.97 6.01 -19.99
CA ARG A 210 -25.36 5.60 -19.84
C ARG A 210 -26.29 6.77 -19.48
N LEU A 211 -25.76 7.97 -19.27
CA LEU A 211 -26.50 9.25 -19.13
C LEU A 211 -26.11 10.21 -20.27
N SER A 212 -26.44 9.87 -21.51
CA SER A 212 -26.15 10.71 -22.69
C SER A 212 -27.08 11.94 -22.80
N GLY A 213 -27.30 12.67 -21.69
CA GLY A 213 -28.20 13.82 -21.69
C GLY A 213 -27.97 14.88 -20.60
N ALA A 214 -26.99 14.73 -19.70
CA ALA A 214 -26.94 15.58 -18.50
C ALA A 214 -25.71 16.49 -18.33
N SER A 215 -24.63 16.39 -19.12
CA SER A 215 -23.56 17.41 -19.03
C SER A 215 -22.52 17.34 -20.16
N ALA A 216 -22.52 18.37 -21.02
CA ALA A 216 -21.53 18.58 -22.09
C ALA A 216 -20.08 18.81 -21.60
N PHE A 217 -19.83 18.86 -20.29
CA PHE A 217 -18.49 19.07 -19.72
C PHE A 217 -17.64 17.78 -19.70
N VAL A 218 -18.26 16.59 -19.82
CA VAL A 218 -17.58 15.30 -19.60
C VAL A 218 -17.55 14.40 -20.87
N ASP A 219 -18.13 14.86 -21.98
CA ASP A 219 -18.32 14.07 -23.22
C ASP A 219 -17.07 13.86 -24.10
N GLN A 220 -15.86 14.26 -23.64
CA GLN A 220 -14.63 14.21 -24.44
C GLN A 220 -13.60 13.14 -24.05
N VAL A 221 -13.91 12.22 -23.13
CA VAL A 221 -12.96 11.13 -22.80
C VAL A 221 -13.21 9.92 -23.72
N PRO A 222 -12.26 9.52 -24.58
CA PRO A 222 -12.44 8.37 -25.47
C PRO A 222 -12.63 7.07 -24.67
N SER A 223 -13.43 6.18 -25.22
CA SER A 223 -13.87 4.86 -24.76
C SER A 223 -12.75 3.90 -24.32
N GLN A 224 -12.10 4.17 -23.18
CA GLN A 224 -11.16 3.23 -22.53
C GLN A 224 -11.86 2.03 -21.85
N TRP A 225 -13.20 2.00 -21.90
CA TRP A 225 -14.07 0.93 -21.38
C TRP A 225 -14.15 -0.31 -22.28
N MET A 226 -13.54 -0.29 -23.48
CA MET A 226 -13.71 -1.36 -24.47
C MET A 226 -13.27 -2.75 -23.98
N LEU A 227 -12.19 -2.87 -23.19
CA LEU A 227 -11.72 -4.18 -22.74
C LEU A 227 -12.65 -4.82 -21.71
N PHE A 228 -13.08 -4.07 -20.69
CA PHE A 228 -13.95 -4.62 -19.64
C PHE A 228 -15.39 -4.80 -20.13
N GLU A 229 -15.94 -3.86 -20.91
CA GLU A 229 -17.29 -4.04 -21.50
C GLU A 229 -17.31 -5.16 -22.55
N SER A 230 -16.23 -5.36 -23.32
CA SER A 230 -16.15 -6.47 -24.28
C SER A 230 -16.01 -7.83 -23.60
N LEU A 231 -15.30 -7.91 -22.47
CA LEU A 231 -15.11 -9.17 -21.75
C LEU A 231 -16.33 -9.53 -20.90
N PHE A 232 -17.02 -8.53 -20.32
CA PHE A 232 -18.14 -8.75 -19.41
C PHE A 232 -19.28 -7.74 -19.64
N PRO A 233 -20.04 -7.88 -20.74
CA PRO A 233 -21.03 -6.87 -21.16
C PRO A 233 -22.22 -6.69 -20.20
N GLN A 234 -22.51 -7.70 -19.38
CA GLN A 234 -23.62 -7.67 -18.41
C GLN A 234 -23.23 -7.08 -17.04
N ARG A 235 -21.94 -6.78 -16.82
CA ARG A 235 -21.46 -6.37 -15.50
C ARG A 235 -21.57 -4.87 -15.26
N VAL A 236 -21.81 -4.54 -14.00
CA VAL A 236 -21.99 -3.17 -13.51
C VAL A 236 -20.68 -2.67 -12.86
N ALA A 237 -20.48 -1.36 -12.67
CA ALA A 237 -19.17 -0.83 -12.25
C ALA A 237 -18.74 -1.36 -10.87
N TYR A 238 -19.67 -1.48 -9.91
CA TYR A 238 -19.36 -2.09 -8.61
C TYR A 238 -18.89 -3.56 -8.70
N GLN A 239 -19.42 -4.35 -9.65
CA GLN A 239 -18.97 -5.73 -9.88
C GLN A 239 -17.54 -5.76 -10.45
N HIS A 240 -17.18 -4.79 -11.29
CA HIS A 240 -15.80 -4.64 -11.75
C HIS A 240 -14.86 -4.25 -10.60
N ILE A 241 -15.30 -3.38 -9.70
CA ILE A 241 -14.54 -3.01 -8.49
C ILE A 241 -14.32 -4.25 -7.61
N LEU A 242 -15.35 -5.08 -7.39
CA LEU A 242 -15.22 -6.33 -6.62
C LEU A 242 -14.19 -7.29 -7.25
N LEU A 243 -14.28 -7.50 -8.56
CA LEU A 243 -13.33 -8.34 -9.29
C LEU A 243 -11.91 -7.77 -9.20
N LEU A 244 -11.76 -6.45 -9.33
CA LEU A 244 -10.47 -5.75 -9.26
C LEU A 244 -9.77 -6.01 -7.92
N HIS A 245 -10.51 -6.00 -6.81
CA HIS A 245 -9.96 -6.35 -5.49
C HIS A 245 -9.52 -7.80 -5.41
N GLN A 246 -10.30 -8.73 -5.96
CA GLN A 246 -9.94 -10.16 -6.00
C GLN A 246 -8.67 -10.36 -6.85
N VAL A 247 -8.58 -9.71 -8.02
CA VAL A 247 -7.38 -9.72 -8.87
C VAL A 247 -6.18 -9.16 -8.12
N PHE A 248 -6.33 -8.04 -7.41
CA PHE A 248 -5.25 -7.48 -6.59
C PHE A 248 -4.73 -8.49 -5.55
N LEU A 249 -5.63 -9.17 -4.83
CA LEU A 249 -5.24 -10.19 -3.86
C LEU A 249 -4.47 -11.34 -4.53
N PHE A 250 -4.98 -11.85 -5.66
CA PHE A 250 -4.33 -12.93 -6.40
C PHE A 250 -2.96 -12.54 -6.95
N MET A 251 -2.85 -11.35 -7.55
CA MET A 251 -1.59 -10.83 -8.09
C MET A 251 -0.56 -10.58 -6.97
N SER A 252 -1.00 -10.06 -5.82
CA SER A 252 -0.15 -9.87 -4.65
C SER A 252 0.42 -11.19 -4.13
N VAL A 253 -0.40 -12.24 -4.07
CA VAL A 253 0.05 -13.61 -3.70
C VAL A 253 0.94 -14.21 -4.78
N ALA A 254 0.59 -14.05 -6.06
CA ALA A 254 1.35 -14.55 -7.20
C ALA A 254 2.78 -14.00 -7.20
N ILE A 255 2.92 -12.67 -7.08
CA ILE A 255 4.21 -12.01 -7.01
C ILE A 255 5.00 -12.49 -5.78
N SER A 256 4.34 -12.69 -4.65
CA SER A 256 5.00 -13.15 -3.42
C SER A 256 5.53 -14.58 -3.49
N ARG A 257 4.92 -15.46 -4.28
CA ARG A 257 5.28 -16.89 -4.34
C ARG A 257 6.05 -17.28 -5.59
N VAL A 258 5.70 -16.69 -6.73
CA VAL A 258 6.28 -17.03 -8.04
C VAL A 258 7.56 -16.24 -8.30
N ALA A 259 7.61 -14.96 -7.93
CA ALA A 259 8.77 -14.11 -8.23
C ALA A 259 10.07 -14.62 -7.57
N PRO A 260 10.10 -15.04 -6.29
CA PRO A 260 11.31 -15.60 -5.70
C PRO A 260 11.80 -16.87 -6.41
N VAL A 261 10.86 -17.72 -6.85
CA VAL A 261 11.19 -18.99 -7.51
C VAL A 261 11.70 -18.77 -8.93
N LEU A 262 11.13 -17.82 -9.68
CA LEU A 262 11.56 -17.51 -11.05
C LEU A 262 12.82 -16.64 -11.10
N PHE A 263 12.97 -15.69 -10.18
CA PHE A 263 14.02 -14.67 -10.22
C PHE A 263 15.08 -14.82 -9.13
N ALA A 264 15.18 -15.98 -8.47
CA ALA A 264 16.16 -16.25 -7.40
C ALA A 264 17.59 -15.74 -7.70
N GLY A 265 18.06 -15.91 -8.94
CA GLY A 265 19.39 -15.46 -9.35
C GLY A 265 19.53 -13.94 -9.52
N MET A 266 18.51 -13.23 -10.00
CA MET A 266 18.55 -11.76 -10.09
C MET A 266 18.48 -11.12 -8.69
N LEU A 267 17.65 -11.68 -7.81
CA LEU A 267 17.44 -11.15 -6.46
C LEU A 267 18.69 -11.28 -5.57
N GLN A 268 19.52 -12.31 -5.78
CA GLN A 268 20.81 -12.43 -5.10
C GLN A 268 21.80 -11.32 -5.52
N VAL A 269 21.90 -11.05 -6.83
CA VAL A 269 22.81 -10.03 -7.38
C VAL A 269 22.41 -8.62 -6.91
N GLU A 270 21.11 -8.33 -6.90
CA GLU A 270 20.58 -7.04 -6.46
C GLU A 270 20.77 -6.83 -4.94
N GLY A 271 20.54 -7.86 -4.13
CA GLY A 271 20.79 -7.83 -2.69
C GLY A 271 22.28 -7.68 -2.33
N GLU A 272 23.18 -8.29 -3.10
CA GLU A 272 24.63 -8.10 -2.93
C GLU A 272 25.08 -6.69 -3.30
N MET A 273 24.54 -6.10 -4.38
CA MET A 273 24.80 -4.70 -4.74
C MET A 273 24.27 -3.72 -3.68
N GLU A 274 23.02 -3.88 -3.21
CA GLU A 274 22.46 -3.01 -2.17
C GLU A 274 23.24 -3.12 -0.86
N ALA A 275 23.60 -4.33 -0.43
CA ALA A 275 24.43 -4.54 0.76
C ALA A 275 25.84 -3.94 0.60
N GLY A 276 26.36 -3.85 -0.62
CA GLY A 276 27.59 -3.14 -0.96
C GLY A 276 27.41 -1.62 -0.88
N ALA A 277 26.34 -1.08 -1.48
CA ALA A 277 26.03 0.35 -1.49
C ALA A 277 25.77 0.90 -0.08
N VAL A 278 25.01 0.17 0.75
CA VAL A 278 24.74 0.54 2.14
C VAL A 278 26.02 0.52 2.98
N ARG A 279 26.91 -0.46 2.78
CA ARG A 279 28.22 -0.49 3.45
C ARG A 279 29.12 0.67 3.02
N ALA A 280 29.13 1.02 1.74
CA ALA A 280 29.87 2.17 1.22
C ALA A 280 29.35 3.51 1.78
N MET A 281 28.02 3.67 1.87
CA MET A 281 27.38 4.83 2.48
C MET A 281 27.72 4.95 3.97
N GLY A 282 27.65 3.83 4.72
CA GLY A 282 28.02 3.77 6.13
C GLY A 282 29.49 4.12 6.38
N GLY A 283 30.39 3.67 5.49
CA GLY A 283 31.81 4.05 5.53
C GLY A 283 32.01 5.56 5.36
N ARG A 284 31.35 6.18 4.37
CA ARG A 284 31.41 7.64 4.14
C ARG A 284 30.86 8.45 5.30
N ILE A 285 29.74 8.03 5.90
CA ILE A 285 29.17 8.68 7.09
C ILE A 285 30.13 8.56 8.28
N GLY A 286 30.78 7.40 8.45
CA GLY A 286 31.79 7.19 9.48
C GLY A 286 33.03 8.06 9.31
N GLU A 287 33.50 8.25 8.08
CA GLU A 287 34.61 9.18 7.78
C GLU A 287 34.23 10.64 8.03
N LEU A 288 33.03 11.06 7.63
CA LEU A 288 32.52 12.41 7.92
C LEU A 288 32.38 12.65 9.43
N ALA A 289 31.89 11.68 10.19
CA ALA A 289 31.78 11.77 11.64
C ALA A 289 33.16 11.93 12.30
N LYS A 290 34.17 11.15 11.86
CA LYS A 290 35.55 11.29 12.34
C LYS A 290 36.17 12.64 11.96
N GLY A 291 35.86 13.16 10.78
CA GLY A 291 36.29 14.48 10.33
C GLY A 291 35.76 15.59 11.25
N VAL A 292 34.46 15.55 11.55
CA VAL A 292 33.80 16.52 12.46
C VAL A 292 34.34 16.43 13.88
N GLU A 293 34.64 15.22 14.38
CA GLU A 293 35.21 15.03 15.71
C GLU A 293 36.64 15.58 15.80
N LYS A 294 37.44 15.40 14.74
CA LYS A 294 38.79 15.94 14.62
C LYS A 294 38.80 17.47 14.53
N GLU A 295 37.85 18.05 13.80
CA GLU A 295 37.67 19.51 13.68
C GLU A 295 37.24 20.14 15.01
N LYS A 296 36.32 19.51 15.74
CA LYS A 296 35.92 19.94 17.09
C LYS A 296 37.07 19.84 18.11
N MET A 297 37.89 18.79 18.04
CA MET A 297 39.08 18.68 18.89
C MET A 297 40.11 19.76 18.59
N ALA A 298 40.36 20.06 17.30
CA ALA A 298 41.28 21.12 16.90
C ALA A 298 40.79 22.50 17.38
N SER A 299 39.50 22.82 17.23
CA SER A 299 38.95 24.10 17.71
C SER A 299 38.99 24.24 19.23
N ALA A 300 38.85 23.13 19.96
CA ALA A 300 38.88 23.13 21.43
C ALA A 300 40.29 23.38 21.98
N ASP A 301 41.33 22.87 21.30
CA ASP A 301 42.72 23.10 21.67
C ASP A 301 43.17 24.53 21.33
N GLU A 302 42.74 25.08 20.19
CA GLU A 302 43.01 26.47 19.81
C GLU A 302 42.41 27.46 20.82
N PHE A 303 41.14 27.26 21.21
CA PHE A 303 40.50 28.08 22.22
C PHE A 303 41.18 28.01 23.59
N ARG A 304 41.64 26.81 24.00
CA ARG A 304 42.38 26.65 25.26
C ARG A 304 43.73 27.38 25.24
N MET A 305 44.44 27.33 24.12
CA MET A 305 45.71 28.06 23.97
C MET A 305 45.52 29.56 24.00
N GLU A 306 44.46 30.08 23.39
CA GLU A 306 44.14 31.51 23.39
C GLU A 306 43.83 32.03 24.82
N VAL A 307 43.09 31.24 25.61
CA VAL A 307 42.80 31.55 27.02
C VAL A 307 44.08 31.54 27.87
N LEU A 308 44.97 30.55 27.70
CA LEU A 308 46.23 30.48 28.44
C LEU A 308 47.17 31.64 28.11
N MET A 309 47.25 32.06 26.84
CA MET A 309 48.05 33.21 26.43
C MET A 309 47.55 34.50 27.10
N ARG A 310 46.23 34.67 27.20
CA ARG A 310 45.62 35.83 27.85
C ARG A 310 45.88 35.87 29.35
N GLU A 311 45.79 34.73 30.04
CA GLU A 311 46.13 34.63 31.46
C GLU A 311 47.61 34.93 31.72
N MET A 312 48.52 34.51 30.82
CA MET A 312 49.94 34.82 30.92
C MET A 312 50.22 36.30 30.72
N GLU A 313 49.56 36.96 29.76
CA GLU A 313 49.67 38.42 29.58
C GLU A 313 49.21 39.18 30.83
N ASP A 314 48.06 38.80 31.40
CA ASP A 314 47.53 39.44 32.62
C ASP A 314 48.49 39.26 33.80
N MET A 315 49.09 38.08 33.97
CA MET A 315 50.11 37.82 35.00
C MET A 315 51.36 38.69 34.81
N VAL A 316 51.83 38.85 33.57
CA VAL A 316 52.99 39.69 33.25
C VAL A 316 52.69 41.16 33.55
N VAL A 317 51.50 41.64 33.20
CA VAL A 317 51.04 43.00 33.50
C VAL A 317 50.94 43.21 35.02
N GLU A 318 50.35 42.26 35.75
CA GLU A 318 50.22 42.34 37.20
C GLU A 318 51.59 42.35 37.89
N ASN A 319 52.55 41.54 37.41
CA ASN A 319 53.91 41.54 37.96
C ASN A 319 54.66 42.84 37.64
N LYS A 320 54.46 43.40 36.44
CA LYS A 320 55.00 44.73 36.08
C LYS A 320 54.44 45.82 37.00
N LEU A 321 53.13 45.85 37.20
CA LEU A 321 52.46 46.77 38.11
C LEU A 321 52.96 46.62 39.55
N LYS A 322 53.15 45.39 40.05
CA LYS A 322 53.73 45.13 41.38
C LYS A 322 55.19 45.60 41.48
N SER A 323 55.97 45.47 40.40
CA SER A 323 57.37 45.92 40.39
C SER A 323 57.52 47.46 40.34
N GLU A 324 56.62 48.17 39.65
CA GLU A 324 56.70 49.62 39.49
C GLU A 324 56.07 50.41 40.66
N VAL A 325 55.09 49.83 41.38
CA VAL A 325 54.38 50.50 42.50
C VAL A 325 55.07 50.32 43.86
N GLY A 326 56.05 49.41 43.95
CA GLY A 326 56.81 49.12 45.18
C GLY A 326 57.53 50.32 45.83
N PRO A 327 58.21 51.20 45.07
CA PRO A 327 58.91 52.35 45.65
C PRO A 327 57.96 53.49 46.07
N MET A 328 56.82 53.67 45.40
CA MET A 328 55.90 54.78 45.68
C MET A 328 55.04 54.54 46.93
N ARG A 329 54.56 53.32 47.18
CA ARG A 329 53.77 53.01 48.38
C ARG A 329 54.56 53.24 49.67
N SER A 330 55.81 52.77 49.72
CA SER A 330 56.67 52.96 50.90
C SER A 330 57.07 54.42 51.16
N ALA A 331 57.18 55.23 50.10
CA ALA A 331 57.41 56.67 50.22
C ALA A 331 56.16 57.41 50.71
N TRP A 332 54.97 57.00 50.27
CA TRP A 332 53.69 57.56 50.71
C TRP A 332 53.42 57.27 52.20
N ASP A 333 53.65 56.02 52.64
CA ASP A 333 53.47 55.64 54.05
C ASP A 333 54.43 56.38 54.98
N LYS A 334 55.70 56.56 54.58
CA LYS A 334 56.67 57.39 55.33
C LYS A 334 56.25 58.86 55.39
N ALA A 335 55.69 59.41 54.31
CA ALA A 335 55.21 60.79 54.29
C ALA A 335 54.01 60.98 55.23
N VAL A 336 53.08 60.01 55.27
CA VAL A 336 51.92 60.03 56.18
C VAL A 336 52.36 59.91 57.63
N GLU A 337 53.26 58.99 57.97
CA GLU A 337 53.80 58.87 59.33
C GLU A 337 54.51 60.14 59.81
N SER A 338 55.28 60.79 58.93
CA SER A 338 55.99 62.03 59.30
C SER A 338 55.01 63.18 59.63
N ARG A 339 53.87 63.25 58.91
CA ARG A 339 52.80 64.21 59.17
C ARG A 339 52.08 63.95 60.48
N VAL A 340 51.83 62.69 60.82
CA VAL A 340 51.19 62.31 62.10
C VAL A 340 52.11 62.64 63.28
N ARG A 341 53.42 62.35 63.18
CA ARG A 341 54.41 62.70 64.21
C ARG A 341 54.58 64.22 64.40
N ALA A 342 54.57 64.99 63.32
CA ALA A 342 54.66 66.46 63.43
C ALA A 342 53.43 67.06 64.13
N ARG A 343 52.25 66.45 63.99
CA ARG A 343 51.00 66.91 64.62
C ARG A 343 50.88 66.52 66.10
N SER A 344 51.60 65.49 66.54
CA SER A 344 51.62 65.05 67.95
C SER A 344 52.65 65.76 68.83
N MET A 345 53.53 66.61 68.26
CA MET A 345 54.51 67.41 69.00
C MET A 345 54.09 68.89 69.16
N SER A 346 52.89 69.26 68.71
CA SER A 346 52.32 70.62 68.80
C SER A 346 51.12 70.74 69.76
N LEU A 347 51.00 69.82 70.71
CA LEU A 347 50.07 69.78 71.84
C LEU A 347 50.85 69.31 73.07
#